data_AF-A0A719WVG1-F1
#
_entry.id   AF-A0A719WVG1-F1
#
_cell.length_a   1.000
_cell.length_b   1.000
_cell.length_c   1.000
_cell.angle_alpha   90.00
_cell.angle_beta   90.00
_cell.angle_gamma   90.00
#
_symmetry.space_group_name_H-M   'P 1'
#
loop_
_entity.id
_entity.type
_entity.pdbx_description
1 polymer ?
#
loop_
_entity_poly.entity_id
_entity_poly.type
_entity_poly.pdbx_seq_one_letter_code
_entity_poly.pdbx_strand_id
1 'polypeptide(L)'
;LPVGVPVPWPSATPPAGWLKCNGAAFSSEMYPNLAKAYPTNKLPDLRGEFIRGWDDGRGVDAGRALLRLQDDSFEAHRHESFFYAGISRNEIPLKNLPSSDEMLTLSSTTNALSPDGIDATNSLIGNDDYNCLIEGNKNNKRTATGLSTSIVGATETRPRNIAFNYIVRAA
;
A
#
# COMPACT_ATOMS: atom_id res chain seq x y z
N LEU A 1 36.86 8.58 -0.69
CA LEU A 1 35.45 8.87 -1.02
C LEU A 1 35.43 10.13 -1.87
N PRO A 2 34.67 10.19 -2.98
CA PRO A 2 34.52 11.42 -3.74
C PRO A 2 33.96 12.55 -2.87
N VAL A 3 34.45 13.78 -3.08
CA VAL A 3 33.94 14.96 -2.34
C VAL A 3 32.46 15.17 -2.72
N GLY A 4 31.62 15.35 -1.70
CA GLY A 4 30.18 15.59 -1.87
C GLY A 4 29.29 14.38 -1.65
N VAL A 5 29.83 13.17 -1.50
CA VAL A 5 29.04 11.98 -1.13
C VAL A 5 28.56 12.10 0.32
N PRO A 6 27.23 12.05 0.58
CA PRO A 6 26.73 12.04 1.94
C PRO A 6 27.08 10.71 2.62
N VAL A 7 27.58 10.78 3.86
CA VAL A 7 27.97 9.61 4.66
C VAL A 7 27.27 9.72 6.02
N PRO A 8 26.56 8.67 6.47
CA PRO A 8 26.00 8.63 7.82
C PRO A 8 27.10 8.77 8.88
N TRP A 9 26.87 9.61 9.88
CA TRP A 9 27.82 9.89 10.95
C TRP A 9 27.16 9.72 12.33
N PRO A 10 27.79 9.02 13.29
CA PRO A 10 27.14 8.65 14.55
C PRO A 10 27.09 9.76 15.60
N SER A 11 27.65 10.95 15.35
CA SER A 11 27.72 12.05 16.32
C SER A 11 27.06 13.33 15.83
N ALA A 12 26.56 14.15 16.77
CA ALA A 12 25.97 15.45 16.48
C ALA A 12 26.98 16.44 15.88
N THR A 13 28.28 16.29 16.17
CA THR A 13 29.34 17.16 15.64
C THR A 13 30.08 16.42 14.52
N PRO A 14 30.09 16.95 13.28
CA PRO A 14 30.87 16.36 12.21
C PRO A 14 32.37 16.53 12.49
N PRO A 15 33.23 15.62 12.01
CA PRO A 15 34.67 15.80 12.13
C PRO A 15 35.14 17.00 11.29
N ALA A 16 36.33 17.51 11.59
CA ALA A 16 36.92 18.62 10.83
C ALA A 16 36.96 18.30 9.33
N GLY A 17 36.59 19.28 8.49
CA GLY A 17 36.50 19.12 7.03
C GLY A 17 35.19 18.50 6.52
N TRP A 18 34.25 18.13 7.41
CA TRP A 18 32.93 17.64 7.02
C TRP A 18 31.84 18.66 7.33
N LEU A 19 30.88 18.79 6.43
CA LEU A 19 29.70 19.64 6.57
C LEU A 19 28.45 18.79 6.72
N LYS A 20 27.46 19.26 7.50
CA LYS A 20 26.17 18.60 7.61
C LYS A 20 25.33 18.85 6.36
N CYS A 21 24.68 17.82 5.83
CA CYS A 21 23.65 17.97 4.79
C CYS A 21 22.33 18.42 5.42
N ASN A 22 22.28 19.67 5.86
CA ASN A 22 21.15 20.28 6.58
C ASN A 22 20.56 21.50 5.84
N GLY A 23 20.77 21.59 4.53
CA GLY A 23 20.33 22.75 3.75
C GLY A 23 21.22 23.98 3.86
N ALA A 24 22.35 23.94 4.57
CA ALA A 24 23.22 25.11 4.72
C ALA A 24 23.95 25.46 3.41
N ALA A 25 24.18 26.76 3.22
CA ALA A 25 25.12 27.27 2.21
C ALA A 25 26.58 27.04 2.64
N PHE A 26 27.49 27.01 1.69
CA PHE A 26 28.93 26.91 1.93
C PHE A 26 29.72 27.83 0.97
N SER A 27 30.97 28.13 1.31
CA SER A 27 31.86 28.94 0.46
C SER A 27 32.54 28.08 -0.61
N SER A 28 32.41 28.48 -1.87
CA SER A 28 33.12 27.86 -3.00
C SER A 28 34.63 28.05 -2.92
N GLU A 29 35.09 29.13 -2.29
CA GLU A 29 36.51 29.45 -2.11
C GLU A 29 37.13 28.49 -1.09
N MET A 30 36.42 28.21 0.00
CA MET A 30 36.87 27.27 1.04
C MET A 30 36.70 25.81 0.61
N TYR A 31 35.66 25.49 -0.18
CA TYR A 31 35.35 24.12 -0.60
C TYR A 31 35.14 24.00 -2.13
N PRO A 32 36.17 24.24 -2.95
CA PRO A 32 36.03 24.31 -4.42
C PRO A 32 35.61 22.97 -5.04
N ASN A 33 36.06 21.84 -4.49
CA ASN A 33 35.65 20.52 -4.97
C ASN A 33 34.20 20.19 -4.58
N LEU A 34 33.70 20.74 -3.47
CA LEU A 34 32.30 20.60 -3.08
C LEU A 34 31.40 21.47 -3.97
N ALA A 35 31.85 22.67 -4.36
CA ALA A 35 31.15 23.54 -5.30
C ALA A 35 31.00 22.89 -6.69
N LYS A 36 31.96 22.07 -7.12
CA LYS A 36 31.81 21.26 -8.35
C LYS A 36 30.70 20.21 -8.23
N ALA A 37 30.54 19.61 -7.06
CA ALA A 37 29.49 18.61 -6.81
C ALA A 37 28.10 19.25 -6.55
N TYR A 38 28.07 20.42 -5.91
CA TYR A 38 26.87 21.19 -5.60
C TYR A 38 27.02 22.64 -6.11
N PRO A 39 26.76 22.91 -7.42
CA PRO A 39 27.01 24.20 -8.04
C PRO A 39 26.19 25.37 -7.49
N THR A 40 25.12 25.08 -6.73
CA THR A 40 24.32 26.09 -6.04
C THR A 40 24.97 26.59 -4.74
N ASN A 41 26.14 26.07 -4.38
CA ASN A 41 26.84 26.36 -3.12
C ASN A 41 25.97 26.10 -1.88
N LYS A 42 25.03 25.15 -1.99
CA LYS A 42 24.10 24.77 -0.93
C LYS A 42 23.97 23.26 -0.88
N LEU A 43 24.10 22.70 0.32
CA LEU A 43 23.88 21.27 0.53
C LEU A 43 22.39 20.94 0.54
N PRO A 44 21.99 19.72 0.14
CA PRO A 44 20.63 19.26 0.38
C PRO A 44 20.36 19.15 1.89
N ASP A 45 19.09 19.23 2.27
CA ASP A 45 18.65 18.90 3.62
C ASP A 45 18.22 17.43 3.62
N LEU A 46 19.04 16.56 4.22
CA LEU A 46 18.81 15.11 4.25
C LEU A 46 18.18 14.65 5.57
N ARG A 47 17.82 15.57 6.46
CA ARG A 47 17.22 15.21 7.75
C ARG A 47 15.83 14.63 7.52
N GLY A 48 15.68 13.33 7.79
CA GLY A 48 14.42 12.61 7.58
C GLY A 48 14.18 12.15 6.13
N GLU A 49 15.15 12.33 5.24
CA GLU A 49 15.05 11.91 3.84
C GLU A 49 15.77 10.59 3.60
N PHE A 50 15.16 9.73 2.80
CA PHE A 50 15.85 8.55 2.26
C PHE A 50 16.62 8.94 1.01
N ILE A 51 17.78 8.33 0.81
CA ILE A 51 18.46 8.41 -0.48
C ILE A 51 17.90 7.30 -1.38
N ARG A 52 17.40 7.68 -2.55
CA ARG A 52 16.97 6.75 -3.59
C ARG A 52 17.87 6.89 -4.82
N GLY A 53 18.22 5.77 -5.43
CA GLY A 53 18.97 5.74 -6.68
C GLY A 53 18.29 6.57 -7.76
N TRP A 54 19.09 7.39 -8.45
CA TRP A 54 18.65 8.09 -9.64
C TRP A 54 18.42 7.08 -10.77
N ASP A 55 17.36 7.28 -11.55
CA ASP A 55 16.90 6.30 -12.54
C ASP A 55 17.87 6.13 -13.70
N ASP A 56 18.49 7.23 -14.15
CA ASP A 56 19.44 7.28 -15.27
C ASP A 56 18.97 6.50 -16.51
N GLY A 57 17.66 6.56 -16.80
CA GLY A 57 17.04 5.91 -17.96
C GLY A 57 16.68 4.44 -17.80
N ARG A 58 16.79 3.86 -16.59
CA ARG A 58 16.34 2.49 -16.31
C ARG A 58 14.81 2.34 -16.40
N GLY A 59 14.06 3.41 -16.18
CA GLY A 59 12.59 3.45 -16.31
C GLY A 59 11.81 3.07 -15.04
N VAL A 60 12.46 2.93 -13.87
CA VAL A 60 11.79 2.67 -12.59
C VAL A 60 11.33 3.96 -11.91
N ASP A 61 12.10 5.04 -12.02
CA ASP A 61 11.75 6.37 -11.49
C ASP A 61 11.93 7.42 -12.60
N ALA A 62 11.24 7.17 -13.72
CA ALA A 62 11.43 7.87 -14.98
C ALA A 62 11.17 9.38 -14.86
N GLY A 63 12.06 10.17 -15.49
CA GLY A 63 11.94 11.63 -15.51
C GLY A 63 12.36 12.34 -14.22
N ARG A 64 12.71 11.60 -13.16
CA ARG A 64 13.21 12.21 -11.92
C ARG A 64 14.61 12.76 -12.11
N ALA A 65 14.84 14.03 -11.76
CA ALA A 65 16.16 14.66 -11.82
C ALA A 65 17.01 14.34 -10.57
N LEU A 66 18.34 14.43 -10.70
CA LEU A 66 19.27 14.36 -9.56
C LEU A 66 18.95 15.45 -8.52
N LEU A 67 19.13 15.09 -7.25
CA LEU A 67 18.87 15.93 -6.07
C LEU A 67 17.41 16.42 -5.95
N ARG A 68 16.47 15.82 -6.70
CA ARG A 68 15.05 16.12 -6.58
C ARG A 68 14.41 15.36 -5.42
N LEU A 69 13.68 16.09 -4.58
CA LEU A 69 12.84 15.54 -3.51
C LEU A 69 11.57 14.92 -4.07
N GLN A 70 11.08 13.91 -3.35
CA GLN A 70 9.88 13.15 -3.67
C GLN A 70 9.13 12.86 -2.35
N ASP A 71 7.88 13.31 -2.22
CA ASP A 71 7.06 13.11 -1.00
C ASP A 71 6.71 11.64 -0.78
N ASP A 72 6.32 11.20 0.42
CA ASP A 72 5.91 9.81 0.65
C ASP A 72 4.66 9.41 -0.14
N SER A 73 4.45 8.09 -0.29
CA SER A 73 3.25 7.56 -0.92
C SER A 73 2.95 6.12 -0.49
N PHE A 74 1.70 5.70 -0.69
CA PHE A 74 1.23 4.33 -0.49
C PHE A 74 0.70 3.79 -1.81
N GLU A 75 1.05 2.54 -2.11
CA GLU A 75 0.53 1.84 -3.27
C GLU A 75 -0.98 1.64 -3.15
N ALA A 76 -1.66 1.80 -4.29
CA ALA A 76 -3.10 1.73 -4.38
C ALA A 76 -3.62 0.36 -3.93
N HIS A 77 -4.48 0.37 -2.92
CA HIS A 77 -5.12 -0.84 -2.40
C HIS A 77 -6.56 -0.56 -1.98
N ARG A 78 -7.28 -1.63 -1.64
CA ARG A 78 -8.61 -1.56 -1.03
C ARG A 78 -8.69 -2.53 0.13
N HIS A 79 -9.60 -2.27 1.05
CA HIS A 79 -9.94 -3.19 2.12
C HIS A 79 -11.21 -3.95 1.75
N GLU A 80 -11.20 -5.25 2.03
CA GLU A 80 -12.36 -6.12 1.85
C GLU A 80 -12.77 -6.68 3.21
N SER A 81 -14.07 -6.67 3.47
CA SER A 81 -14.68 -7.29 4.64
C SER A 81 -15.79 -8.23 4.19
N PHE A 82 -15.89 -9.37 4.85
CA PHE A 82 -16.90 -10.38 4.58
C PHE A 82 -17.80 -10.52 5.79
N PHE A 83 -19.09 -10.24 5.61
CA PHE A 83 -20.11 -10.48 6.64
C PHE A 83 -20.82 -11.79 6.33
N TYR A 84 -20.76 -12.72 7.28
CA TYR A 84 -21.43 -14.01 7.19
C TYR A 84 -22.67 -14.01 8.07
N ALA A 85 -23.86 -13.92 7.48
CA ALA A 85 -25.13 -14.11 8.19
C ALA A 85 -25.61 -15.54 7.98
N GLY A 86 -25.81 -16.28 9.08
CA GLY A 86 -26.54 -17.55 9.09
C GLY A 86 -27.93 -17.32 9.69
N ILE A 87 -28.96 -17.81 9.02
CA ILE A 87 -30.31 -17.85 9.60
C ILE A 87 -30.40 -19.08 10.51
N SER A 88 -30.40 -18.88 11.83
CA SER A 88 -30.85 -19.93 12.74
C SER A 88 -32.34 -20.19 12.46
N ARG A 89 -32.71 -21.42 12.12
CA ARG A 89 -34.09 -21.81 11.76
C ARG A 89 -35.11 -21.75 12.91
N ASN A 90 -34.81 -21.03 13.99
CA ASN A 90 -35.75 -20.79 15.10
C ASN A 90 -36.11 -19.31 15.31
N GLU A 91 -35.71 -18.42 14.40
CA GLU A 91 -35.99 -16.99 14.54
C GLU A 91 -37.25 -16.55 13.79
N ILE A 92 -38.06 -15.78 14.51
CA ILE A 92 -39.34 -15.19 14.10
C ILE A 92 -39.12 -14.38 12.82
N PRO A 93 -39.90 -14.57 11.74
CA PRO A 93 -39.73 -13.78 10.53
C PRO A 93 -39.82 -12.29 10.85
N LEU A 94 -38.84 -11.53 10.37
CA LEU A 94 -38.72 -10.08 10.49
C LEU A 94 -39.79 -9.38 9.62
N LYS A 95 -41.07 -9.67 9.86
CA LYS A 95 -42.20 -9.15 9.08
C LYS A 95 -43.00 -8.07 9.80
N ASN A 96 -42.82 -7.89 11.10
CA ASN A 96 -43.57 -6.89 11.87
C ASN A 96 -42.65 -6.19 12.88
N LEU A 97 -41.83 -5.25 12.42
CA LEU A 97 -41.25 -4.23 13.30
C LEU A 97 -41.96 -2.91 13.00
N PRO A 98 -42.98 -2.53 13.80
CA PRO A 98 -43.60 -1.23 13.67
C PRO A 98 -42.57 -0.22 14.17
N SER A 99 -41.95 0.49 13.23
CA SER A 99 -40.94 1.54 13.44
C SER A 99 -39.68 1.10 14.19
N SER A 100 -38.60 0.88 13.44
CA SER A 100 -37.29 1.37 13.88
C SER A 100 -36.56 1.91 12.66
N ASP A 101 -36.14 3.16 12.75
CA ASP A 101 -35.35 3.85 11.74
C ASP A 101 -34.14 3.02 11.29
N GLU A 102 -34.04 2.85 9.97
CA GLU A 102 -32.95 2.24 9.18
C GLU A 102 -32.37 0.88 9.64
N MET A 103 -32.84 -0.18 8.97
CA MET A 103 -32.16 -1.48 8.94
C MET A 103 -31.63 -1.76 7.53
N LEU A 104 -30.30 -1.81 7.41
CA LEU A 104 -29.54 -2.14 6.21
C LEU A 104 -30.09 -3.42 5.56
N THR A 105 -30.76 -3.27 4.41
CA THR A 105 -31.31 -4.41 3.67
C THR A 105 -30.19 -5.03 2.82
N LEU A 106 -29.61 -6.13 3.30
CA LEU A 106 -28.59 -6.91 2.56
C LEU A 106 -29.26 -7.69 1.42
N SER A 107 -29.50 -7.03 0.29
CA SER A 107 -29.92 -7.68 -0.96
C SER A 107 -28.69 -8.26 -1.65
N SER A 108 -28.41 -9.54 -1.47
CA SER A 108 -27.53 -10.27 -2.39
C SER A 108 -28.30 -10.50 -3.68
N THR A 109 -27.97 -9.77 -4.74
CA THR A 109 -28.34 -10.22 -6.09
C THR A 109 -27.83 -11.64 -6.23
N THR A 110 -28.75 -12.53 -6.59
CA THR A 110 -28.65 -13.99 -6.54
C THR A 110 -27.37 -14.53 -7.18
N ASN A 111 -26.40 -14.95 -6.38
CA ASN A 111 -25.54 -16.09 -6.73
C ASN A 111 -26.27 -17.40 -6.37
N ALA A 112 -27.49 -17.55 -6.89
CA ALA A 112 -28.03 -18.89 -7.05
C ALA A 112 -27.23 -19.47 -8.21
N LEU A 113 -26.19 -20.25 -7.91
CA LEU A 113 -25.63 -21.17 -8.89
C LEU A 113 -26.82 -21.92 -9.50
N SER A 114 -26.95 -21.85 -10.83
CA SER A 114 -28.03 -22.55 -11.52
C SER A 114 -27.83 -24.05 -11.29
N PRO A 115 -28.88 -24.81 -10.94
CA PRO A 115 -28.74 -26.25 -10.77
C PRO A 115 -28.31 -26.89 -12.09
N ASP A 116 -27.41 -27.87 -11.99
CA ASP A 116 -26.97 -28.72 -13.11
C ASP A 116 -28.12 -29.63 -13.60
N GLY A 117 -29.16 -29.85 -12.78
CA GLY A 117 -30.37 -30.58 -13.19
C GLY A 117 -31.42 -30.71 -12.07
N ILE A 118 -32.50 -31.45 -12.36
CA ILE A 118 -33.54 -31.86 -11.39
C ILE A 118 -33.63 -33.40 -11.43
N ASP A 119 -33.57 -34.06 -10.28
CA ASP A 119 -33.68 -35.52 -10.19
C ASP A 119 -35.12 -36.03 -10.33
N ALA A 120 -35.27 -37.36 -10.39
CA ALA A 120 -36.55 -38.04 -10.58
C ALA A 120 -37.55 -37.84 -9.43
N THR A 121 -37.14 -37.18 -8.34
CA THR A 121 -38.00 -36.79 -7.21
C THR A 121 -38.29 -35.29 -7.20
N ASN A 122 -37.98 -34.59 -8.29
CA ASN A 122 -38.08 -33.13 -8.45
C ASN A 122 -37.07 -32.32 -7.60
N SER A 123 -35.93 -32.90 -7.21
CA SER A 123 -34.89 -32.22 -6.40
C SER A 123 -33.76 -31.64 -7.26
N LEU A 124 -33.31 -30.41 -6.96
CA LEU A 124 -32.25 -29.71 -7.72
C LEU A 124 -30.86 -30.32 -7.44
N ILE A 125 -30.07 -30.60 -8.48
CA ILE A 125 -28.71 -31.16 -8.42
C ILE A 125 -27.69 -30.07 -8.81
N GLY A 126 -26.58 -29.90 -8.08
CA GLY A 126 -25.48 -28.97 -8.43
C GLY A 126 -24.25 -29.11 -7.53
N ASN A 127 -23.13 -28.50 -7.93
CA ASN A 127 -21.84 -28.48 -7.21
C ASN A 127 -21.91 -27.72 -5.87
N ASP A 128 -22.56 -28.36 -4.90
CA ASP A 128 -22.51 -27.98 -3.49
C ASP A 128 -21.35 -28.77 -2.84
N ASP A 129 -20.15 -28.22 -2.87
CA ASP A 129 -19.09 -28.65 -1.94
C ASP A 129 -19.60 -28.35 -0.52
N TYR A 130 -20.09 -29.36 0.20
CA TYR A 130 -19.82 -29.61 1.64
C TYR A 130 -20.42 -30.96 2.05
N ASN A 131 -19.66 -32.00 1.75
CA ASN A 131 -19.86 -33.37 2.19
C ASN A 131 -19.99 -33.42 3.73
N CYS A 132 -21.17 -33.82 4.20
CA CYS A 132 -21.52 -33.99 5.61
C CYS A 132 -21.07 -35.39 6.08
N LEU A 133 -20.45 -35.52 7.26
CA LEU A 133 -20.11 -36.86 7.81
C LEU A 133 -20.84 -37.24 9.10
N ILE A 134 -21.73 -36.41 9.66
CA ILE A 134 -22.59 -36.83 10.80
C ILE A 134 -24.00 -36.25 10.66
N GLU A 135 -25.00 -37.13 10.69
CA GLU A 135 -26.43 -36.82 10.62
C GLU A 135 -26.91 -35.98 11.82
N GLY A 136 -27.70 -34.93 11.53
CA GLY A 136 -28.51 -34.26 12.54
C GLY A 136 -28.41 -32.73 12.65
N ASN A 137 -28.40 -32.00 11.53
CA ASN A 137 -29.34 -30.89 11.24
C ASN A 137 -28.74 -29.74 10.41
N LYS A 138 -29.13 -29.73 9.13
CA LYS A 138 -29.46 -28.60 8.25
C LYS A 138 -28.47 -27.42 8.22
N ASN A 139 -27.50 -27.56 7.31
CA ASN A 139 -26.90 -26.52 6.48
C ASN A 139 -27.50 -25.10 6.64
N ASN A 140 -26.91 -24.30 7.53
CA ASN A 140 -27.10 -22.85 7.50
C ASN A 140 -26.54 -22.33 6.17
N LYS A 141 -27.45 -21.96 5.26
CA LYS A 141 -27.14 -21.14 4.09
C LYS A 141 -26.51 -19.84 4.60
N ARG A 142 -25.18 -19.75 4.63
CA ARG A 142 -24.49 -18.50 4.92
C ARG A 142 -24.52 -17.65 3.66
N THR A 143 -25.23 -16.54 3.70
CA THR A 143 -25.01 -15.48 2.71
C THR A 143 -23.75 -14.73 3.13
N ALA A 144 -22.73 -14.73 2.28
CA ALA A 144 -21.55 -13.89 2.45
C ALA A 144 -21.75 -12.62 1.63
N THR A 145 -21.85 -11.46 2.28
CA THR A 145 -21.84 -10.16 1.58
C THR A 145 -20.46 -9.56 1.72
N GLY A 146 -19.78 -9.36 0.59
CA GLY A 146 -18.52 -8.64 0.52
C GLY A 146 -18.76 -7.14 0.47
N LEU A 147 -18.13 -6.40 1.37
CA LEU A 147 -18.04 -4.94 1.31
C LEU A 147 -16.60 -4.56 1.04
N SER A 148 -16.38 -3.80 -0.03
CA SER A 148 -15.07 -3.30 -0.44
C SER A 148 -15.03 -1.79 -0.41
N THR A 149 -13.91 -1.22 0.03
CA THR A 149 -13.62 0.19 -0.21
C THR A 149 -13.23 0.41 -1.68
N SER A 150 -13.29 1.67 -2.15
CA SER A 150 -12.66 2.05 -3.41
C SER A 150 -11.15 1.79 -3.35
N ILE A 151 -10.53 1.54 -4.51
CA ILE A 151 -9.08 1.50 -4.64
C ILE A 151 -8.56 2.93 -4.56
N VAL A 152 -7.66 3.20 -3.60
CA VAL A 152 -7.07 4.52 -3.39
C VAL A 152 -5.57 4.37 -3.13
N GLY A 153 -4.77 5.24 -3.72
CA GLY A 153 -3.31 5.32 -3.53
C GLY A 153 -2.57 5.66 -4.82
N ALA A 154 -1.25 5.55 -4.79
CA ALA A 154 -0.35 5.76 -5.91
C ALA A 154 0.15 4.44 -6.50
N THR A 155 1.14 4.50 -7.40
CA THR A 155 1.71 3.33 -8.07
C THR A 155 2.80 2.61 -7.27
N GLU A 156 3.22 3.15 -6.12
CA GLU A 156 4.29 2.58 -5.30
C GLU A 156 4.11 3.02 -3.84
N THR A 157 4.50 2.15 -2.89
CA THR A 157 4.71 2.53 -1.50
C THR A 157 6.15 2.97 -1.29
N ARG A 158 6.36 4.19 -0.79
CA ARG A 158 7.71 4.74 -0.61
C ARG A 158 7.78 5.82 0.46
N PRO A 159 8.90 5.95 1.18
CA PRO A 159 9.12 7.10 2.06
C PRO A 159 9.47 8.36 1.25
N ARG A 160 9.46 9.50 1.95
CA ARG A 160 10.09 10.73 1.46
C ARG A 160 11.55 10.48 1.12
N ASN A 161 11.97 10.92 -0.06
CA ASN A 161 13.29 10.60 -0.54
C ASN A 161 13.84 11.62 -1.55
N ILE A 162 15.15 11.55 -1.78
CA ILE A 162 15.88 12.40 -2.73
C ILE A 162 16.73 11.53 -3.68
N ALA A 163 16.78 11.95 -4.94
CA ALA A 163 17.53 11.24 -5.98
C ALA A 163 19.05 11.48 -5.88
N PHE A 164 19.83 10.41 -5.76
CA PHE A 164 21.30 10.45 -5.89
C PHE A 164 21.78 9.36 -6.84
N ASN A 165 22.90 9.61 -7.52
CA ASN A 165 23.59 8.54 -8.22
C ASN A 165 24.34 7.65 -7.21
N TYR A 166 24.31 6.34 -7.42
CA TYR A 166 25.11 5.40 -6.65
C TYR A 166 26.39 5.08 -7.43
N ILE A 167 27.52 5.41 -6.82
CA ILE A 167 28.84 5.21 -7.42
C ILE A 167 29.70 4.35 -6.50
N VAL A 168 30.59 3.58 -7.11
CA VAL A 168 31.64 2.85 -6.42
C VAL A 168 32.99 3.49 -6.73
N ARG A 169 33.89 3.56 -5.74
CA ARG A 169 35.25 4.05 -5.98
C ARG A 169 36.00 3.03 -6.82
N ALA A 170 36.42 3.44 -8.03
CA ALA A 170 37.16 2.58 -8.95
C ALA A 170 38.68 2.54 -8.68
N ALA A 171 39.25 3.60 -8.10
CA ALA A 171 40.65 3.70 -7.65
C ALA A 171 40.77 4.69 -6.48
#